data_AF-A0A560GJ36-F1
#
_entry.id   AF-A0A560GJ36-F1
#
_cell.length_a   1.000
_cell.length_b   1.000
_cell.length_c   1.000
_cell.angle_alpha   90.00
_cell.angle_beta   90.00
_cell.angle_gamma   90.00
#
_symmetry.space_group_name_H-M   'P 1'
#
loop_
_entity.id
_entity.type
_entity.pdbx_description
1 polymer ?
#
loop_
_entity_poly.entity_id
_entity_poly.type
_entity_poly.pdbx_seq_one_letter_code
_entity_poly.pdbx_strand_id
1 'polypeptide(L)'
;MNLHLRNSLVRNSLAVAVVAAGTMTGALVAGAASAQTADAPVTIDVAAATSPRVLGDTKAPIVVDEYASFTCPHCAHFEEAFLPRLKADFIDTGQVQLVFHDFPLDQLAFAAEMAARCLPADRYTAAKGLIFKTQAQWEHADDPLKALQQTLRLGGMSDATFTACLSSKPLQDFITQSRLDASEKLGVDGTPTFFIKKGDAVVEKIDNLREYSQLSDALVKAGAKAPANPAPDPTAGTAAQPAAATPAASTPASTPASTPAPAASASSGPNTGMIVGGIVAALVVLGGLFMLTRRKK
;
A
#
# COMPACT_ATOMS: atom_id res chain seq x y z
N MET A 1 49.50 -71.50 35.56
CA MET A 1 49.37 -72.97 35.65
C MET A 1 48.29 -73.31 36.67
N ASN A 2 47.29 -74.06 36.22
CA ASN A 2 46.35 -74.90 36.99
C ASN A 2 45.44 -74.22 38.01
N LEU A 3 44.14 -74.11 37.71
CA LEU A 3 43.12 -75.15 37.96
C LEU A 3 43.13 -75.61 39.43
N HIS A 4 42.03 -75.42 40.13
CA HIS A 4 41.05 -76.50 40.35
C HIS A 4 39.89 -76.00 41.22
N LEU A 5 38.69 -76.09 40.65
CA LEU A 5 37.41 -76.12 41.36
C LEU A 5 37.38 -77.30 42.34
N ARG A 6 36.69 -77.12 43.49
CA ARG A 6 35.87 -78.12 44.22
C ARG A 6 35.27 -77.46 45.49
N ASN A 7 33.97 -77.16 45.52
CA ASN A 7 32.84 -78.01 45.93
C ASN A 7 32.58 -78.05 47.47
N SER A 8 31.57 -77.31 47.94
CA SER A 8 30.71 -77.61 49.11
C SER A 8 29.55 -76.59 49.10
N LEU A 9 28.33 -76.91 48.67
CA LEU A 9 27.25 -77.60 49.41
C LEU A 9 26.98 -77.09 50.83
N VAL A 10 25.68 -76.79 51.04
CA VAL A 10 24.85 -76.82 52.27
C VAL A 10 24.49 -75.48 52.94
N ARG A 11 23.33 -74.95 52.49
CA ARG A 11 22.09 -74.64 53.25
C ARG A 11 22.20 -74.04 54.67
N ASN A 12 21.70 -72.81 54.81
CA ASN A 12 20.86 -72.28 55.91
C ASN A 12 20.46 -70.85 55.49
N SER A 13 19.26 -70.31 55.61
CA SER A 13 17.95 -70.73 56.11
C SER A 13 16.91 -69.77 55.54
N LEU A 14 15.65 -70.22 55.53
CA LEU A 14 14.41 -69.45 55.38
C LEU A 14 14.53 -68.00 55.92
N ALA A 15 14.27 -67.00 55.08
CA ALA A 15 12.97 -66.35 54.87
C ALA A 15 12.60 -65.34 55.96
N VAL A 16 12.73 -64.05 55.62
CA VAL A 16 11.84 -63.00 56.10
C VAL A 16 11.31 -62.28 54.87
N ALA A 17 10.06 -62.61 54.53
CA ALA A 17 9.27 -61.83 53.61
C ALA A 17 8.65 -60.66 54.38
N VAL A 18 8.96 -59.43 53.98
CA VAL A 18 8.07 -58.28 54.22
C VAL A 18 7.89 -57.56 52.89
N VAL A 19 6.64 -57.63 52.44
CA VAL A 19 6.04 -56.95 51.30
C VAL A 19 6.00 -55.44 51.57
N ALA A 20 6.47 -54.61 50.64
CA ALA A 20 5.99 -53.24 50.50
C ALA A 20 6.20 -52.71 49.07
N ALA A 21 5.08 -52.60 48.36
CA ALA A 21 4.72 -51.56 47.38
C ALA A 21 5.73 -51.18 46.30
N GLY A 22 5.42 -51.58 45.06
CA GLY A 22 5.90 -50.86 43.88
C GLY A 22 5.20 -49.51 43.73
N THR A 23 5.92 -48.53 43.19
CA THR A 23 5.37 -47.47 42.33
C THR A 23 6.50 -46.77 41.54
N MET A 24 6.30 -46.73 40.22
CA MET A 24 6.76 -45.73 39.26
C MET A 24 8.23 -45.28 39.25
N THR A 25 8.98 -45.86 38.29
CA THR A 25 10.08 -45.19 37.60
C THR A 25 9.54 -44.01 36.78
N GLY A 26 9.30 -42.87 37.42
CA GLY A 26 8.96 -41.61 36.76
C GLY A 26 10.22 -40.93 36.23
N ALA A 27 10.63 -41.27 35.00
CA ALA A 27 11.64 -40.48 34.30
C ALA A 27 11.06 -39.10 33.96
N LEU A 28 11.38 -38.11 34.78
CA LEU A 28 11.13 -36.69 34.49
C LEU A 28 12.05 -36.28 33.33
N VAL A 29 11.63 -36.57 32.10
CA VAL A 29 12.06 -35.79 30.95
C VAL A 29 11.35 -34.45 31.08
N ALA A 30 12.00 -33.51 31.77
CA ALA A 30 11.60 -32.11 31.75
C ALA A 30 11.70 -31.65 30.30
N GLY A 31 10.57 -31.70 29.60
CA GLY A 31 10.43 -31.13 28.27
C GLY A 31 10.83 -29.67 28.35
N ALA A 32 11.91 -29.32 27.65
CA ALA A 32 12.19 -27.93 27.33
C ALA A 32 10.99 -27.43 26.50
N ALA A 33 10.02 -26.82 27.19
CA ALA A 33 9.02 -26.01 26.54
C ALA A 33 9.78 -24.87 25.87
N SER A 34 10.00 -24.99 24.57
CA SER A 34 10.44 -23.90 23.73
C SER A 34 9.39 -22.81 23.84
N ALA A 35 9.64 -21.84 24.72
CA ALA A 35 8.87 -20.62 24.77
C ALA A 35 8.96 -19.99 23.38
N GLN A 36 7.86 -20.04 22.62
CA GLN A 36 7.71 -19.18 21.46
C GLN A 36 7.81 -17.76 22.00
N THR A 37 8.93 -17.11 21.75
CA THR A 37 9.05 -15.67 21.93
C THR A 37 7.95 -15.05 21.06
N ALA A 38 6.89 -14.55 21.70
CA ALA A 38 5.98 -13.67 21.02
C ALA A 38 6.84 -12.50 20.51
N ASP A 39 6.96 -12.37 19.19
CA ASP A 39 7.68 -11.27 18.60
C ASP A 39 7.14 -9.97 19.20
N ALA A 40 8.05 -9.11 19.67
CA ALA A 40 7.68 -7.82 20.20
C ALA A 40 6.86 -7.06 19.14
N PRO A 41 5.82 -6.29 19.53
CA PRO A 41 5.01 -5.56 18.57
C PRO A 41 5.90 -4.64 17.73
N VAL A 42 5.84 -4.79 16.40
CA VAL A 42 6.58 -3.94 15.47
C VAL A 42 6.01 -2.53 15.56
N THR A 43 6.82 -1.59 16.02
CA THR A 43 6.48 -0.17 16.05
C THR A 43 6.97 0.51 14.78
N ILE A 44 6.09 1.25 14.10
CA ILE A 44 6.45 2.06 12.94
C ILE A 44 7.07 3.38 13.40
N ASP A 45 8.21 3.76 12.80
CA ASP A 45 8.74 5.11 12.92
C ASP A 45 7.90 6.06 12.05
N VAL A 46 6.94 6.73 12.69
CA VAL A 46 6.02 7.65 12.01
C VAL A 46 6.77 8.82 11.38
N ALA A 47 7.82 9.35 12.03
CA ALA A 47 8.57 10.49 11.50
C ALA A 47 9.34 10.12 10.23
N ALA A 48 9.94 8.93 10.20
CA ALA A 48 10.53 8.40 8.98
C ALA A 48 9.45 8.12 7.92
N ALA A 49 8.31 7.54 8.30
CA ALA A 49 7.22 7.19 7.39
C ALA A 49 6.58 8.42 6.71
N THR A 50 6.48 9.55 7.40
CA THR A 50 5.91 10.80 6.88
C THR A 50 6.94 11.75 6.27
N SER A 51 8.22 11.36 6.22
CA SER A 51 9.27 12.15 5.57
C SER A 51 9.06 12.26 4.05
N PRO A 52 9.52 13.36 3.41
CA PRO A 52 9.40 13.55 1.97
C PRO A 52 10.01 12.40 1.17
N ARG A 53 9.33 11.99 0.10
CA ARG A 53 9.80 10.94 -0.82
C ARG A 53 10.39 11.59 -2.04
N VAL A 54 11.72 11.49 -2.14
CA VAL A 54 12.53 12.28 -3.06
C VAL A 54 13.38 11.37 -3.94
N LEU A 55 13.47 11.72 -5.22
CA LEU A 55 14.48 11.21 -6.14
C LEU A 55 15.27 12.38 -6.73
N GLY A 56 16.61 12.33 -6.61
CA GLY A 56 17.52 13.38 -7.12
C GLY A 56 18.20 14.19 -6.03
N ASP A 57 18.92 15.24 -6.45
CA ASP A 57 19.57 16.19 -5.55
C ASP A 57 18.52 17.13 -4.92
N THR A 58 18.45 17.15 -3.59
CA THR A 58 17.57 18.05 -2.82
C THR A 58 17.86 19.55 -3.01
N LYS A 59 18.98 19.89 -3.66
CA LYS A 59 19.39 21.26 -3.99
C LYS A 59 19.12 21.61 -5.46
N ALA A 60 18.49 20.71 -6.22
CA ALA A 60 18.15 20.98 -7.61
C ALA A 60 17.25 22.24 -7.70
N PRO A 61 17.49 23.13 -8.68
CA PRO A 61 16.76 24.39 -8.78
C PRO A 61 15.30 24.23 -9.21
N ILE A 62 14.95 23.08 -9.80
CA ILE A 62 13.61 22.77 -10.27
C ILE A 62 13.09 21.56 -9.49
N VAL A 63 11.87 21.68 -8.98
CA VAL A 63 11.18 20.60 -8.26
C VAL A 63 9.98 20.16 -9.08
N VAL A 64 9.86 18.86 -9.30
CA VAL A 64 8.67 18.23 -9.86
C VAL A 64 7.94 17.55 -8.72
N ASP A 65 6.77 18.04 -8.35
CA ASP A 65 5.86 17.26 -7.50
C ASP A 65 5.06 16.31 -8.38
N GLU A 66 5.02 15.02 -8.05
CA GLU A 66 4.17 14.01 -8.65
C GLU A 66 3.11 13.58 -7.64
N TYR A 67 1.84 13.82 -7.93
CA TYR A 67 0.70 13.25 -7.20
C TYR A 67 0.25 11.99 -7.89
N ALA A 68 0.34 10.85 -7.21
CA ALA A 68 0.14 9.55 -7.83
C ALA A 68 -0.51 8.53 -6.88
N SER A 69 -1.18 7.54 -7.48
CA SER A 69 -1.86 6.43 -6.82
C SER A 69 -1.26 5.11 -7.27
N PHE A 70 -1.01 4.18 -6.35
CA PHE A 70 -0.43 2.88 -6.71
C PHE A 70 -1.33 1.97 -7.56
N THR A 71 -2.64 2.24 -7.64
CA THR A 71 -3.59 1.55 -8.56
C THR A 71 -3.83 2.32 -9.86
N CYS A 72 -3.17 3.46 -10.08
CA CYS A 72 -3.36 4.22 -11.31
C CYS A 72 -2.48 3.66 -12.46
N PRO A 73 -3.07 3.23 -13.59
CA PRO A 73 -2.31 2.71 -14.72
C PRO A 73 -1.46 3.78 -15.43
N HIS A 74 -1.90 5.04 -15.43
CA HIS A 74 -1.10 6.14 -15.98
C HIS A 74 0.12 6.46 -15.11
N CYS A 75 0.03 6.26 -13.78
CA CYS A 75 1.19 6.37 -12.89
C CYS A 75 2.19 5.24 -13.15
N ALA A 76 1.72 4.01 -13.36
CA ALA A 76 2.57 2.90 -13.75
C ALA A 76 3.27 3.16 -15.10
N HIS A 77 2.54 3.69 -16.09
CA HIS A 77 3.13 4.08 -17.36
C HIS A 77 4.21 5.15 -17.20
N PHE A 78 3.97 6.18 -16.38
CA PHE A 78 4.99 7.18 -16.07
C PHE A 78 6.23 6.54 -15.45
N GLU A 79 6.07 5.69 -14.43
CA GLU A 79 7.18 5.02 -13.74
C GLU A 79 8.03 4.18 -14.69
N GLU A 80 7.42 3.45 -15.62
CA GLU A 80 8.13 2.56 -16.54
C GLU A 80 8.70 3.26 -17.77
N ALA A 81 7.93 4.16 -18.38
CA ALA A 81 8.26 4.72 -19.69
C ALA A 81 8.95 6.09 -19.58
N PHE A 82 8.52 6.94 -18.64
CA PHE A 82 8.93 8.35 -18.60
C PHE A 82 9.96 8.63 -17.52
N LEU A 83 9.83 8.02 -16.33
CA LEU A 83 10.75 8.26 -15.23
C LEU A 83 12.22 7.91 -15.56
N PRO A 84 12.55 6.80 -16.25
CA PRO A 84 13.94 6.52 -16.60
C PRO A 84 14.55 7.60 -17.49
N ARG A 85 13.75 8.16 -18.39
CA ARG A 85 14.16 9.25 -19.28
C ARG A 85 14.29 10.57 -18.53
N LEU A 86 13.29 10.94 -17.72
CA LEU A 86 13.34 12.10 -16.82
C LEU A 86 14.60 12.07 -15.96
N LYS A 87 14.91 10.86 -15.45
CA LYS A 87 16.07 10.63 -14.60
C LYS A 87 17.37 10.93 -15.36
N ALA A 88 17.55 10.33 -16.54
CA ALA A 88 18.74 10.53 -17.35
C ALA A 88 18.90 11.98 -17.84
N ASP A 89 17.81 12.60 -18.30
CA ASP A 89 17.82 13.92 -18.91
C ASP A 89 18.04 15.04 -17.87
N PHE A 90 17.38 14.94 -16.70
CA PHE A 90 17.24 16.09 -15.79
C PHE A 90 17.59 15.80 -14.32
N ILE A 91 17.32 14.59 -13.81
CA ILE A 91 17.57 14.29 -12.38
C ILE A 91 19.05 14.01 -12.14
N ASP A 92 19.66 13.15 -12.94
CA ASP A 92 21.07 12.74 -12.80
C ASP A 92 22.04 13.87 -13.15
N THR A 93 21.56 14.87 -13.89
CA THR A 93 22.30 16.10 -14.19
C THR A 93 22.16 17.16 -13.08
N GLY A 94 21.42 16.86 -12.00
CA GLY A 94 21.21 17.75 -10.86
C GLY A 94 20.28 18.94 -11.14
N GLN A 95 19.58 18.92 -12.28
CA GLN A 95 18.69 20.01 -12.68
C GLN A 95 17.32 19.91 -12.02
N VAL A 96 16.86 18.69 -11.76
CA VAL A 96 15.53 18.38 -11.25
C VAL A 96 15.59 17.47 -10.03
N GLN A 97 14.75 17.77 -9.04
CA GLN A 97 14.36 16.86 -7.97
C GLN A 97 12.91 16.43 -8.21
N LEU A 98 12.64 15.13 -8.14
CA LEU A 98 11.28 14.60 -8.14
C LEU A 98 10.83 14.35 -6.69
N VAL A 99 9.65 14.85 -6.33
CA VAL A 99 9.02 14.64 -5.02
C VAL A 99 7.69 13.91 -5.25
N PHE A 100 7.56 12.74 -4.63
CA PHE A 100 6.35 11.94 -4.72
C PHE A 100 5.37 12.29 -3.60
N HIS A 101 4.11 12.47 -3.97
CA HIS A 101 2.99 12.77 -3.10
C HIS A 101 1.88 11.75 -3.30
N ASP A 102 1.47 11.13 -2.21
CA ASP A 102 0.47 10.08 -2.20
C ASP A 102 -0.92 10.68 -2.44
N PHE A 103 -1.62 10.13 -3.42
CA PHE A 103 -2.96 10.51 -3.83
C PHE A 103 -3.77 9.23 -4.12
N PRO A 104 -4.18 8.48 -3.09
CA PRO A 104 -4.83 7.21 -3.29
C PRO A 104 -6.22 7.42 -3.90
N LEU A 105 -6.48 6.72 -5.00
CA LEU A 105 -7.77 6.73 -5.68
C LEU A 105 -8.78 5.77 -5.05
N ASP A 106 -8.30 4.77 -4.31
CA ASP A 106 -9.11 3.73 -3.68
C ASP A 106 -8.44 3.19 -2.40
N GLN A 107 -9.11 2.26 -1.71
CA GLN A 107 -8.63 1.67 -0.46
C GLN A 107 -7.40 0.78 -0.64
N LEU A 108 -7.26 0.17 -1.82
CA LEU A 108 -6.17 -0.72 -2.11
C LEU A 108 -4.88 0.08 -2.39
N ALA A 109 -4.97 1.17 -3.14
CA ALA A 109 -3.90 2.17 -3.27
C ALA A 109 -3.49 2.74 -1.91
N PHE A 110 -4.47 3.09 -1.07
CA PHE A 110 -4.22 3.60 0.28
C PHE A 110 -3.36 2.62 1.09
N ALA A 111 -3.69 1.32 1.06
CA ALA A 111 -2.90 0.29 1.74
C ALA A 111 -1.48 0.15 1.15
N ALA A 112 -1.34 0.23 -0.18
CA ALA A 112 -0.04 0.20 -0.86
C ALA A 112 0.84 1.40 -0.49
N GLU A 113 0.28 2.59 -0.40
CA GLU A 113 0.95 3.82 0.02
C GLU A 113 1.42 3.75 1.47
N MET A 114 0.55 3.28 2.36
CA MET A 114 0.91 3.01 3.76
C MET A 114 2.09 2.05 3.87
N ALA A 115 2.03 0.93 3.14
CA ALA A 115 3.09 -0.07 3.17
C ALA A 115 4.40 0.50 2.59
N ALA A 116 4.36 1.13 1.42
CA ALA A 116 5.54 1.73 0.79
C ALA A 116 6.21 2.76 1.68
N ARG A 117 5.45 3.62 2.37
CA ARG A 117 5.99 4.66 3.27
C ARG A 117 6.65 4.11 4.53
N CYS A 118 6.25 2.94 4.99
CA CYS A 118 6.95 2.29 6.10
C CYS A 118 8.34 1.77 5.75
N LEU A 119 8.68 1.67 4.47
CA LEU A 119 10.05 1.42 4.10
C LEU A 119 10.90 2.67 4.38
N PRO A 120 12.17 2.48 4.76
CA PRO A 120 13.15 3.55 4.81
C PRO A 120 13.12 4.42 3.54
N ALA A 121 13.32 5.74 3.70
CA ALA A 121 13.20 6.70 2.60
C ALA A 121 14.11 6.39 1.41
N ASP A 122 15.31 5.88 1.66
CA ASP A 122 16.29 5.46 0.67
C ASP A 122 15.86 4.20 -0.12
N ARG A 123 14.89 3.43 0.40
CA ARG A 123 14.30 2.26 -0.30
C ARG A 123 13.00 2.58 -1.03
N TYR A 124 12.43 3.76 -0.80
CA TYR A 124 11.11 4.11 -1.30
C TYR A 124 11.02 4.05 -2.82
N THR A 125 11.98 4.66 -3.54
CA THR A 125 11.96 4.68 -5.02
C THR A 125 12.02 3.27 -5.61
N ALA A 126 12.83 2.38 -5.04
CA ALA A 126 12.91 0.99 -5.49
C ALA A 126 11.60 0.23 -5.23
N ALA A 127 10.97 0.46 -4.08
CA ALA A 127 9.68 -0.13 -3.75
C ALA A 127 8.54 0.41 -4.63
N LYS A 128 8.51 1.73 -4.85
CA LYS A 128 7.58 2.42 -5.77
C LYS A 128 7.66 1.78 -7.15
N GLY A 129 8.87 1.68 -7.70
CA GLY A 129 9.10 1.06 -9.00
C GLY A 129 8.67 -0.41 -9.06
N LEU A 130 8.89 -1.18 -7.99
CA LEU A 130 8.44 -2.57 -7.93
C LEU A 130 6.92 -2.69 -7.85
N ILE A 131 6.24 -1.86 -7.05
CA ILE A 131 4.78 -1.85 -6.92
C ILE A 131 4.15 -1.52 -8.28
N PHE A 132 4.62 -0.47 -8.96
CA PHE A 132 4.08 -0.10 -10.28
C PHE A 132 4.38 -1.13 -11.35
N LYS A 133 5.62 -1.66 -11.39
CA LYS A 133 6.00 -2.71 -12.35
C LYS A 133 5.15 -3.98 -12.23
N THR A 134 4.65 -4.26 -11.04
CA THR A 134 3.82 -5.45 -10.76
C THR A 134 2.34 -5.10 -10.57
N GLN A 135 1.92 -3.86 -10.88
CA GLN A 135 0.58 -3.33 -10.61
C GLN A 135 -0.54 -4.29 -11.00
N ALA A 136 -0.60 -4.65 -12.28
CA ALA A 136 -1.64 -5.56 -12.79
C ALA A 136 -1.63 -6.95 -12.12
N GLN A 137 -0.48 -7.40 -11.60
CA GLN A 137 -0.35 -8.70 -10.95
C GLN A 137 -0.94 -8.70 -9.55
N TRP A 138 -0.64 -7.67 -8.75
CA TRP A 138 -1.13 -7.62 -7.37
C TRP A 138 -2.53 -7.02 -7.27
N GLU A 139 -2.90 -6.06 -8.12
CA GLU A 139 -4.21 -5.41 -8.09
C GLU A 139 -5.34 -6.37 -8.48
N HIS A 140 -5.10 -7.28 -9.43
CA HIS A 140 -6.09 -8.21 -9.96
C HIS A 140 -5.95 -9.63 -9.40
N ALA A 141 -5.14 -9.83 -8.36
CA ALA A 141 -5.05 -11.11 -7.67
C ALA A 141 -6.35 -11.44 -6.92
N ASP A 142 -6.57 -12.73 -6.63
CA ASP A 142 -7.70 -13.17 -5.79
C ASP A 142 -7.66 -12.53 -4.39
N ASP A 143 -6.46 -12.27 -3.88
CA ASP A 143 -6.20 -11.53 -2.64
C ASP A 143 -5.16 -10.43 -2.90
N PRO A 144 -5.61 -9.21 -3.28
CA PRO A 144 -4.71 -8.14 -3.68
C PRO A 144 -3.78 -7.67 -2.56
N LEU A 145 -4.24 -7.64 -1.31
CA LEU A 145 -3.41 -7.22 -0.18
C LEU A 145 -2.29 -8.22 0.09
N LYS A 146 -2.60 -9.53 0.02
CA LYS A 146 -1.59 -10.57 0.15
C LYS A 146 -0.60 -10.55 -1.00
N ALA A 147 -1.05 -10.33 -2.23
CA ALA A 147 -0.18 -10.21 -3.39
C ALA A 147 0.76 -8.99 -3.28
N LEU A 148 0.22 -7.84 -2.87
CA LEU A 148 1.00 -6.63 -2.58
C LEU A 148 2.03 -6.87 -1.48
N GLN A 149 1.64 -7.55 -0.39
CA GLN A 149 2.56 -7.93 0.69
C GLN A 149 3.69 -8.80 0.15
N GLN A 150 3.40 -9.79 -0.70
CA GLN A 150 4.40 -10.64 -1.35
C GLN A 150 5.36 -9.83 -2.24
N THR A 151 4.84 -8.87 -3.01
CA THR A 151 5.65 -7.93 -3.79
C THR A 151 6.61 -7.17 -2.88
N LEU A 152 6.12 -6.58 -1.79
CA LEU A 152 6.94 -5.77 -0.88
C LEU A 152 7.94 -6.59 -0.04
N ARG A 153 7.70 -7.89 0.16
CA ARG A 153 8.69 -8.80 0.73
C ARG A 153 9.95 -8.89 -0.12
N LEU A 154 9.86 -8.76 -1.44
CA LEU A 154 11.03 -8.71 -2.32
C LEU A 154 11.88 -7.45 -2.08
N GLY A 155 11.26 -6.37 -1.60
CA GLY A 155 11.91 -5.14 -1.13
C GLY A 155 12.43 -5.20 0.31
N GLY A 156 12.32 -6.37 0.97
CA GLY A 156 12.79 -6.60 2.34
C GLY A 156 11.79 -6.22 3.42
N MET A 157 10.51 -6.04 3.11
CA MET A 157 9.48 -5.82 4.12
C MET A 157 9.09 -7.14 4.80
N SER A 158 8.97 -7.13 6.13
CA SER A 158 8.43 -8.27 6.87
C SER A 158 6.90 -8.22 6.94
N ASP A 159 6.27 -9.38 7.15
CA ASP A 159 4.81 -9.47 7.34
C ASP A 159 4.34 -8.62 8.53
N ALA A 160 5.10 -8.66 9.63
CA ALA A 160 4.80 -7.88 10.82
C ALA A 160 4.91 -6.37 10.57
N THR A 161 5.91 -5.93 9.78
CA THR A 161 6.01 -4.53 9.34
C THR A 161 4.80 -4.15 8.49
N PHE A 162 4.45 -4.95 7.49
CA PHE A 162 3.28 -4.69 6.63
C PHE A 162 2.00 -4.52 7.47
N THR A 163 1.70 -5.46 8.37
CA THR A 163 0.53 -5.37 9.25
C THR A 163 0.56 -4.13 10.17
N ALA A 164 1.72 -3.82 10.75
CA ALA A 164 1.88 -2.64 11.61
C ALA A 164 1.67 -1.33 10.83
N CYS A 165 2.09 -1.28 9.56
CA CYS A 165 1.86 -0.13 8.68
C CYS A 165 0.39 0.11 8.46
N LEU A 166 -0.34 -0.89 7.99
CA LEU A 166 -1.77 -0.78 7.68
C LEU A 166 -2.60 -0.41 8.93
N SER A 167 -2.10 -0.75 10.12
CA SER A 167 -2.74 -0.43 11.40
C SER A 167 -2.36 0.95 11.98
N SER A 168 -1.44 1.67 11.35
CA SER A 168 -0.90 2.94 11.88
C SER A 168 -1.82 4.13 11.60
N LYS A 169 -2.66 4.49 12.56
CA LYS A 169 -3.54 5.67 12.45
C LYS A 169 -2.81 6.98 12.11
N PRO A 170 -1.64 7.32 12.69
CA PRO A 170 -0.92 8.53 12.28
C PRO A 170 -0.51 8.54 10.80
N LEU A 171 -0.18 7.38 10.23
CA LEU A 171 0.15 7.25 8.81
C LEU A 171 -1.11 7.35 7.94
N GLN A 172 -2.23 6.78 8.38
CA GLN A 172 -3.53 6.95 7.71
C GLN A 172 -3.89 8.42 7.63
N ASP A 173 -3.84 9.13 8.77
CA ASP A 173 -4.20 10.56 8.85
C ASP A 173 -3.29 11.40 7.95
N PHE A 174 -1.99 11.09 7.89
CA PHE A 174 -1.05 11.78 6.99
C PHE A 174 -1.39 11.60 5.51
N ILE A 175 -1.65 10.37 5.06
CA ILE A 175 -2.00 10.09 3.66
C ILE A 175 -3.36 10.73 3.30
N THR A 176 -4.35 10.61 4.20
CA THR A 176 -5.65 11.25 4.01
C THR A 176 -5.49 12.77 3.90
N GLN A 177 -4.71 13.40 4.77
CA GLN A 177 -4.50 14.85 4.71
C GLN A 177 -3.73 15.27 3.45
N SER A 178 -2.72 14.50 3.03
CA SER A 178 -2.00 14.71 1.76
C SER A 178 -2.96 14.76 0.58
N ARG A 179 -3.88 13.78 0.49
CA ARG A 179 -4.90 13.72 -0.56
C ARG A 179 -5.87 14.90 -0.51
N LEU A 180 -6.39 15.24 0.68
CA LEU A 180 -7.32 16.35 0.86
C LEU A 180 -6.67 17.69 0.49
N ASP A 181 -5.44 17.93 0.93
CA ASP A 181 -4.70 19.14 0.60
C ASP A 181 -4.47 19.26 -0.91
N ALA A 182 -4.09 18.17 -1.56
CA ALA A 182 -3.93 18.13 -3.00
C ALA A 182 -5.23 18.48 -3.74
N SER A 183 -6.36 17.89 -3.36
CA SER A 183 -7.65 18.17 -4.01
C SER A 183 -8.20 19.56 -3.70
N GLU A 184 -8.26 19.93 -2.43
CA GLU A 184 -8.97 21.13 -1.99
C GLU A 184 -8.16 22.41 -2.18
N LYS A 185 -6.82 22.34 -2.03
CA LYS A 185 -5.95 23.52 -2.07
C LYS A 185 -5.22 23.66 -3.40
N LEU A 186 -4.89 22.54 -4.05
CA LEU A 186 -4.09 22.52 -5.29
C LEU A 186 -4.92 22.12 -6.53
N GLY A 187 -6.18 21.73 -6.33
CA GLY A 187 -7.09 21.35 -7.41
C GLY A 187 -6.66 20.08 -8.14
N VAL A 188 -6.02 19.12 -7.45
CA VAL A 188 -5.70 17.80 -8.01
C VAL A 188 -6.99 16.96 -8.02
N ASP A 189 -7.44 16.60 -9.23
CA ASP A 189 -8.67 15.85 -9.47
C ASP A 189 -8.43 14.44 -10.05
N GLY A 190 -7.17 14.10 -10.36
CA GLY A 190 -6.77 12.81 -10.90
C GLY A 190 -5.28 12.55 -10.74
N THR A 191 -4.82 11.42 -11.29
CA THR A 191 -3.41 11.01 -11.25
C THR A 191 -2.96 10.44 -12.60
N PRO A 192 -1.67 10.61 -12.97
CA PRO A 192 -0.69 11.44 -12.29
C PRO A 192 -0.95 12.93 -12.57
N THR A 193 -0.82 13.76 -11.54
CA THR A 193 -0.75 15.22 -11.68
C THR A 193 0.64 15.69 -11.30
N PHE A 194 1.23 16.55 -12.13
CA PHE A 194 2.55 17.12 -11.90
C PHE A 194 2.50 18.62 -11.66
N PHE A 195 3.30 19.10 -10.71
CA PHE A 195 3.61 20.53 -10.57
C PHE A 195 5.09 20.75 -10.81
N ILE A 196 5.41 21.60 -11.78
CA ILE A 196 6.77 22.00 -12.09
C ILE A 196 7.05 23.33 -11.40
N LYS A 197 7.98 23.34 -10.46
CA LYS A 197 8.29 24.49 -9.61
C LYS A 197 9.71 24.96 -9.80
N LYS A 198 9.92 26.28 -9.68
CA LYS A 198 11.24 26.91 -9.60
C LYS A 198 11.24 27.90 -8.44
N GLY A 199 11.96 27.56 -7.37
CA GLY A 199 11.74 28.20 -6.07
C GLY A 199 10.29 28.02 -5.63
N ASP A 200 9.66 29.07 -5.14
CA ASP A 200 8.26 29.03 -4.65
C ASP A 200 7.22 29.14 -5.77
N ALA A 201 7.64 29.39 -7.01
CA ALA A 201 6.72 29.59 -8.14
C ALA A 201 6.39 28.27 -8.83
N VAL A 202 5.10 28.00 -9.01
CA VAL A 202 4.61 26.97 -9.94
C VAL A 202 4.71 27.53 -11.37
N VAL A 203 5.54 26.91 -12.18
CA VAL A 203 5.74 27.25 -13.60
C VAL A 203 4.69 26.57 -14.48
N GLU A 204 4.32 25.34 -14.12
CA GLU A 204 3.37 24.53 -14.89
C GLU A 204 2.67 23.50 -13.99
N LYS A 205 1.41 23.23 -14.29
CA LYS A 205 0.64 22.11 -13.75
C LYS A 205 0.22 21.21 -14.92
N ILE A 206 0.44 19.91 -14.80
CA ILE A 206 0.12 18.91 -15.83
C ILE A 206 -0.81 17.87 -15.22
N ASP A 207 -2.08 17.86 -15.61
CA ASP A 207 -3.10 16.91 -15.11
C ASP A 207 -3.23 15.64 -15.94
N ASN A 208 -2.68 15.64 -17.16
CA ASN A 208 -2.78 14.51 -18.09
C ASN A 208 -1.50 14.40 -18.92
N LEU A 209 -0.48 13.80 -18.30
CA LEU A 209 0.78 13.51 -18.96
C LEU A 209 0.61 12.30 -19.89
N ARG A 210 0.52 12.55 -21.20
CA ARG A 210 0.38 11.52 -22.24
C ARG A 210 1.67 11.32 -23.03
N GLU A 211 2.40 12.40 -23.24
CA GLU A 211 3.64 12.43 -24.00
C GLU A 211 4.73 12.99 -23.11
N TYR A 212 5.95 12.43 -23.22
CA TYR A 212 7.08 12.89 -22.43
C TYR A 212 7.44 14.36 -22.74
N SER A 213 7.19 14.81 -23.97
CA SER A 213 7.41 16.18 -24.44
C SER A 213 6.75 17.21 -23.53
N GLN A 214 5.52 16.96 -23.05
CA GLN A 214 4.80 17.86 -22.16
C GLN A 214 5.58 18.12 -20.87
N LEU A 215 6.22 17.09 -20.31
CA LEU A 215 7.03 17.21 -19.12
C LEU A 215 8.37 17.89 -19.42
N SER A 216 9.07 17.47 -20.48
CA SER A 216 10.38 18.06 -20.82
C SER A 216 10.29 19.53 -21.21
N ASP A 217 9.23 19.93 -21.91
CA ASP A 217 9.02 21.32 -22.33
C ASP A 217 8.71 22.21 -21.12
N ALA A 218 7.89 21.72 -20.19
CA ALA A 218 7.62 22.42 -18.94
C ALA A 218 8.89 22.60 -18.08
N LEU A 219 9.79 21.61 -18.07
CA LEU A 219 11.10 21.72 -17.40
C LEU A 219 12.01 22.74 -18.08
N VAL A 220 12.08 22.76 -19.41
CA VAL A 220 12.85 23.76 -20.17
C VAL A 220 12.28 25.16 -19.94
N LYS A 221 10.96 25.31 -19.91
CA LYS A 221 10.27 26.56 -19.55
C LYS A 221 10.58 27.00 -18.12
N ALA A 222 10.76 26.06 -17.19
CA ALA A 222 11.24 26.35 -15.82
C ALA A 222 12.75 26.71 -15.77
N GLY A 223 13.47 26.54 -16.87
CA GLY A 223 14.88 26.91 -17.02
C GLY A 223 15.85 25.74 -16.93
N ALA A 224 15.38 24.50 -17.05
CA ALA A 224 16.26 23.36 -17.28
C ALA A 224 16.93 23.49 -18.64
N LYS A 225 18.18 23.03 -18.75
CA LYS A 225 18.86 22.85 -20.03
C LYS A 225 18.25 21.64 -20.72
N ALA A 226 17.85 21.82 -21.98
CA ALA A 226 17.33 20.73 -22.80
C ALA A 226 18.35 19.57 -22.90
N PRO A 227 17.87 18.31 -22.94
CA PRO A 227 18.75 17.16 -23.07
C PRO A 227 19.49 17.19 -24.41
N ALA A 228 20.77 16.82 -24.40
CA ALA A 228 21.61 16.84 -25.60
C ALA A 228 21.12 15.87 -26.70
N ASN A 229 20.49 14.76 -26.29
CA ASN A 229 19.89 13.76 -27.16
C ASN A 229 18.50 13.41 -26.62
N PRO A 230 17.44 14.14 -26.98
CA PRO A 230 16.09 13.75 -26.58
C PRO A 230 15.80 12.36 -27.16
N ALA A 231 15.54 11.37 -26.29
CA ALA A 231 15.12 10.06 -26.75
C ALA A 231 13.87 10.20 -27.64
N PRO A 232 13.72 9.40 -28.71
CA PRO A 232 12.49 9.41 -29.49
C PRO A 232 11.32 9.04 -28.58
N ASP A 233 10.19 9.73 -28.72
CA ASP A 233 8.99 9.42 -27.95
C ASP A 233 8.49 8.02 -28.37
N PRO A 234 8.45 7.01 -27.47
CA PRO A 234 7.95 5.68 -27.82
C PRO A 234 6.46 5.69 -28.21
N THR A 235 5.72 6.75 -27.88
CA THR A 235 4.29 6.89 -28.19
C THR A 235 4.03 7.57 -29.53
N ALA A 236 5.03 8.19 -30.17
CA ALA A 236 4.89 8.86 -31.47
C ALA A 236 4.48 7.92 -32.63
N GLY A 237 4.41 6.61 -32.40
CA GLY A 237 3.97 5.60 -33.36
C GLY A 237 2.74 4.76 -32.97
N THR A 238 2.13 4.94 -31.78
CA THR A 238 1.07 4.02 -31.33
C THR A 238 -0.16 4.77 -30.84
N ALA A 239 -0.99 5.19 -31.79
CA ALA A 239 -2.40 5.45 -31.50
C ALA A 239 -3.03 4.18 -30.94
N ALA A 240 -3.63 4.29 -29.75
CA ALA A 240 -4.58 3.36 -29.14
C ALA A 240 -4.17 1.87 -29.12
N GLN A 241 -3.70 1.40 -27.96
CA GLN A 241 -3.93 0.00 -27.61
C GLN A 241 -5.30 -0.07 -26.93
N PRO A 242 -6.36 -0.60 -27.58
CA PRO A 242 -7.60 -0.85 -26.88
C PRO A 242 -7.34 -1.87 -25.78
N ALA A 243 -7.87 -1.57 -24.59
CA ALA A 243 -8.00 -2.53 -23.51
C ALA A 243 -8.42 -3.89 -24.07
N ALA A 244 -7.68 -4.94 -23.69
CA ALA A 244 -7.96 -6.29 -24.12
C ALA A 244 -9.44 -6.60 -23.87
N ALA A 245 -10.21 -6.71 -24.95
CA ALA A 245 -11.58 -7.16 -24.91
C ALA A 245 -11.58 -8.62 -24.44
N THR A 246 -12.23 -8.86 -23.31
CA THR A 246 -12.65 -10.19 -22.87
C THR A 246 -13.39 -10.89 -24.04
N PRO A 247 -13.03 -12.12 -24.42
CA PRO A 247 -13.85 -12.85 -25.39
C PRO A 247 -15.21 -13.13 -24.75
N ALA A 248 -16.25 -12.55 -25.35
CA ALA A 248 -17.63 -12.86 -25.05
C ALA A 248 -17.87 -14.37 -25.18
N ALA A 249 -18.52 -14.94 -24.18
CA ALA A 249 -19.02 -16.31 -24.20
C ALA A 249 -19.91 -16.52 -25.44
N SER A 250 -19.54 -17.51 -26.26
CA SER A 250 -20.34 -17.99 -27.37
C SER A 250 -21.53 -18.80 -26.84
N THR A 251 -22.73 -18.23 -26.97
CA THR A 251 -24.01 -18.93 -26.88
C THR A 251 -24.19 -19.88 -28.08
N PRO A 252 -24.73 -21.10 -27.89
CA PRO A 252 -25.48 -21.78 -28.94
C PRO A 252 -26.99 -21.74 -28.67
N ALA A 253 -27.71 -21.80 -29.78
CA ALA A 253 -29.12 -21.50 -29.96
C ALA A 253 -30.11 -22.51 -29.34
N SER A 254 -31.25 -21.92 -29.00
CA SER A 254 -32.64 -22.38 -28.87
C SER A 254 -33.08 -23.68 -29.56
N THR A 255 -33.95 -24.47 -28.88
CA THR A 255 -35.05 -25.26 -29.48
C THR A 255 -36.16 -25.47 -28.40
N PRO A 256 -37.47 -25.60 -28.74
CA PRO A 256 -38.56 -25.09 -27.89
C PRO A 256 -39.45 -26.13 -27.17
N ALA A 257 -40.22 -25.57 -26.22
CA ALA A 257 -41.58 -25.93 -25.78
C ALA A 257 -41.84 -27.26 -25.04
N SER A 258 -42.35 -27.15 -23.80
CA SER A 258 -43.68 -27.67 -23.42
C SER A 258 -44.04 -27.30 -21.97
N THR A 259 -45.13 -26.57 -21.78
CA THR A 259 -45.87 -26.42 -20.51
C THR A 259 -46.90 -27.56 -20.42
N PRO A 260 -47.33 -27.98 -19.21
CA PRO A 260 -48.51 -27.33 -18.60
C PRO A 260 -48.44 -27.16 -17.06
N ALA A 261 -49.21 -26.17 -16.58
CA ALA A 261 -49.61 -25.90 -15.20
C ALA A 261 -50.76 -26.88 -14.77
N PRO A 262 -51.41 -26.85 -13.56
CA PRO A 262 -51.57 -25.68 -12.65
C PRO A 262 -51.71 -25.95 -11.12
N ALA A 263 -52.07 -24.85 -10.42
CA ALA A 263 -52.74 -24.69 -9.11
C ALA A 263 -51.84 -24.45 -7.88
N ALA A 264 -52.17 -23.61 -6.88
CA ALA A 264 -53.12 -22.52 -6.68
C ALA A 264 -52.83 -21.89 -5.28
N SER A 265 -53.39 -20.70 -5.03
CA SER A 265 -53.69 -20.09 -3.70
C SER A 265 -52.53 -19.43 -2.93
N ALA A 266 -52.43 -18.10 -2.76
CA ALA A 266 -53.32 -17.08 -2.16
C ALA A 266 -53.20 -16.95 -0.62
N SER A 267 -52.81 -15.74 -0.16
CA SER A 267 -53.25 -14.97 1.03
C SER A 267 -52.11 -14.02 1.47
N SER A 268 -52.19 -12.70 1.27
CA SER A 268 -53.02 -11.65 1.92
C SER A 268 -52.57 -11.27 3.34
N GLY A 269 -52.12 -10.02 3.53
CA GLY A 269 -52.16 -9.36 4.85
C GLY A 269 -51.22 -8.16 5.02
N PRO A 270 -51.66 -6.97 5.51
CA PRO A 270 -51.01 -5.68 5.24
C PRO A 270 -50.50 -4.94 6.50
N ASN A 271 -50.18 -3.64 6.31
CA ASN A 271 -50.06 -2.54 7.30
C ASN A 271 -48.66 -2.35 7.92
N THR A 272 -48.12 -1.16 8.19
CA THR A 272 -48.50 0.28 8.11
C THR A 272 -47.16 1.02 8.38
N GLY A 273 -46.79 2.12 7.74
CA GLY A 273 -47.28 3.47 8.04
C GLY A 273 -46.16 4.38 8.60
N MET A 274 -46.33 5.70 8.39
CA MET A 274 -45.52 6.88 8.83
C MET A 274 -44.29 7.23 7.97
N ILE A 275 -44.31 8.23 7.08
CA ILE A 275 -44.70 9.68 7.11
C ILE A 275 -43.64 10.60 7.77
N VAL A 276 -42.86 11.23 6.88
CA VAL A 276 -42.55 12.67 6.69
C VAL A 276 -42.35 13.61 7.88
N GLY A 277 -41.21 14.33 7.85
CA GLY A 277 -40.96 15.64 8.46
C GLY A 277 -39.48 15.78 8.87
N GLY A 278 -38.61 16.60 8.29
CA GLY A 278 -38.81 17.87 7.59
C GLY A 278 -38.64 19.05 8.54
N ILE A 279 -37.42 19.37 8.98
CA ILE A 279 -37.07 20.69 9.54
C ILE A 279 -35.68 21.12 9.04
N VAL A 280 -35.69 22.17 8.22
CA VAL A 280 -34.57 23.06 7.89
C VAL A 280 -34.87 24.40 8.56
N ALA A 281 -33.87 25.02 9.21
CA ALA A 281 -33.70 26.44 9.58
C ALA A 281 -32.96 26.51 10.95
N ALA A 282 -32.12 27.48 11.29
CA ALA A 282 -31.44 28.57 10.61
C ALA A 282 -30.37 29.13 11.60
N LEU A 283 -29.36 29.82 11.06
CA LEU A 283 -28.35 30.63 11.75
C LEU A 283 -28.91 31.58 12.82
N VAL A 284 -28.15 31.84 13.90
CA VAL A 284 -27.89 33.21 14.40
C VAL A 284 -26.50 33.32 15.05
N VAL A 285 -25.83 34.39 14.63
CA VAL A 285 -24.50 34.91 14.95
C VAL A 285 -24.45 35.48 16.39
N LEU A 286 -23.38 35.20 17.14
CA LEU A 286 -22.98 35.98 18.31
C LEU A 286 -21.66 36.69 18.03
N GLY A 287 -21.78 37.93 17.54
CA GLY A 287 -20.68 38.89 17.48
C GLY A 287 -20.42 39.46 18.87
N GLY A 288 -19.23 39.17 19.41
CA GLY A 288 -18.69 39.73 20.64
C GLY A 288 -17.77 40.91 20.36
N LEU A 289 -18.33 42.10 20.55
CA LEU A 289 -17.72 43.41 20.69
C LEU A 289 -16.44 43.41 21.57
N PHE A 290 -15.28 43.81 21.02
CA PHE A 290 -14.19 44.37 21.85
C PHE A 290 -13.68 45.68 21.26
N MET A 291 -14.03 46.74 21.98
CA MET A 291 -13.71 48.13 21.72
C MET A 291 -12.23 48.46 22.00
N LEU A 292 -11.73 49.39 21.19
CA LEU A 292 -10.77 50.47 21.49
C LEU A 292 -9.48 50.13 22.25
N THR A 293 -8.35 50.45 21.60
CA THR A 293 -7.61 51.67 21.98
C THR A 293 -6.65 52.12 20.87
N ARG A 294 -6.86 53.35 20.40
CA ARG A 294 -5.87 54.16 19.69
C ARG A 294 -4.64 54.37 20.58
N ARG A 295 -3.43 54.35 20.01
CA ARG A 295 -2.45 55.42 20.26
C ARG A 295 -1.34 55.47 19.20
N LYS A 296 -1.14 56.69 18.72
CA LYS A 296 -0.08 57.19 17.86
C LYS A 296 1.32 56.82 18.39
N LYS A 297 2.22 56.41 17.49
CA LYS A 297 3.39 57.19 17.07
C LYS A 297 3.92 56.63 15.76
#